data_AF-A0A929YCR8-F1
#
_entry.id   AF-A0A929YCR8-F1
#
_cell.length_a   1.000
_cell.length_b   1.000
_cell.length_c   1.000
_cell.angle_alpha   90.00
_cell.angle_beta   90.00
_cell.angle_gamma   90.00
#
_symmetry.space_group_name_H-M   'P 1'
#
loop_
_entity.id
_entity.type
_entity.pdbx_description
1 polymer ?
#
loop_
_entity_poly.entity_id
_entity_poly.type
_entity_poly.pdbx_seq_one_letter_code
_entity_poly.pdbx_strand_id
1 'polypeptide(L)'
;MQGQKSLITTPHGRCWLTGVLKLLFVFFGLIFTFNFILTNEVLALYTPTLSASVDQANLQVNGNQVINSQDQTKELQLRLNVDTNNKTGYTTTISSSSENTSLVNSSPTSTSQISSISSNLNLSDFATNTWGYKLGNAVSYQPIPAFSTPASVIQTTAKTNGTESNNINIGMKLNQNLESGSYSNTLIFSFITNPYTPKAIMTRGFDFQTSIARFDPNPSHVDGHPEVPTFPNIVHIKRERNTANIPTNAINLEANDSEAEIKVWYDLLSKTVFWYSVSEKVYLNPDSYNMFAYFPGMTDIDLSSFDTSEVEDMSFMFNFNLALEKLDVSHFDTRRVKSMYAMFDNLTSLKELDVTNFDTSNVETMQYMFYNLNKVKKLDLSHFNTENVKSMEGMFAHMVSLESLDLSHFDTSNVATMRDMFAYMTSLRSLNLSGFNTSNVTIMQDMFAATSALQALDLSSFDTRKVTNMQSMFFNMSSLKNLIVTSFNTENVKNMNAMFAHTDSLEELDLSSFKTPKVKTFRAMFYTDRPEANITRRIYASADFDIRAALAYNTTDSQANIDIFWQMKNLVGGNGTSSNGNTTPGIYLLKIDRPGVPGLFTRKP
;
A
#
# COMPACT_ATOMS: atom_id res chain seq x y z
N MET A 1 7.69 -70.33 -44.77
CA MET A 1 7.66 -70.71 -46.20
C MET A 1 8.30 -69.59 -46.98
N GLN A 2 9.30 -69.93 -47.82
CA GLN A 2 9.97 -69.11 -48.85
C GLN A 2 10.64 -67.80 -48.37
N GLY A 3 11.93 -67.54 -48.57
CA GLY A 3 13.01 -68.27 -49.23
C GLY A 3 14.20 -67.32 -49.43
N GLN A 4 15.42 -67.81 -49.12
CA GLN A 4 16.70 -67.70 -49.88
C GLN A 4 17.13 -66.33 -50.49
N LYS A 5 18.41 -65.97 -50.68
CA LYS A 5 19.78 -66.41 -50.32
C LYS A 5 20.73 -65.38 -51.03
N SER A 6 22.03 -65.45 -50.70
CA SER A 6 23.22 -65.00 -51.47
C SER A 6 23.90 -63.74 -50.90
N LEU A 7 25.06 -63.76 -50.20
CA LEU A 7 26.43 -64.31 -50.37
C LEU A 7 27.35 -63.59 -51.37
N ILE A 8 28.45 -63.05 -50.78
CA ILE A 8 29.86 -62.92 -51.20
C ILE A 8 30.29 -61.66 -51.99
N THR A 9 31.21 -60.88 -51.40
CA THR A 9 32.62 -60.69 -51.85
C THR A 9 33.37 -59.68 -50.96
N THR A 10 34.58 -60.05 -50.50
CA THR A 10 35.67 -59.14 -50.10
C THR A 10 36.69 -59.12 -51.26
N PRO A 11 37.49 -58.05 -51.52
CA PRO A 11 38.75 -57.84 -50.78
C PRO A 11 39.34 -56.38 -50.70
N HIS A 12 40.25 -56.23 -49.73
CA HIS A 12 41.46 -55.38 -49.62
C HIS A 12 41.51 -53.89 -50.02
N GLY A 13 41.97 -53.05 -49.08
CA GLY A 13 42.57 -51.73 -49.35
C GLY A 13 43.08 -51.03 -48.09
N ARG A 14 44.33 -50.58 -48.10
CA ARG A 14 45.15 -50.05 -46.98
C ARG A 14 44.81 -48.61 -46.55
N CYS A 15 45.26 -48.29 -45.33
CA CYS A 15 45.86 -47.02 -44.87
C CYS A 15 45.00 -45.82 -44.36
N TRP A 16 45.16 -45.59 -43.05
CA TRP A 16 45.55 -44.34 -42.34
C TRP A 16 44.57 -43.15 -42.15
N LEU A 17 44.55 -42.68 -40.89
CA LEU A 17 44.19 -41.33 -40.37
C LEU A 17 42.68 -40.98 -40.43
N THR A 18 42.00 -40.50 -39.39
CA THR A 18 42.32 -39.57 -38.30
C THR A 18 41.28 -39.74 -37.18
N GLY A 19 41.71 -39.70 -35.91
CA GLY A 19 40.80 -39.59 -34.77
C GLY A 19 40.47 -38.13 -34.50
N VAL A 20 39.23 -37.72 -34.75
CA VAL A 20 38.68 -36.44 -34.30
C VAL A 20 37.94 -36.68 -32.99
N LEU A 21 38.46 -36.13 -31.88
CA LEU A 21 37.78 -36.14 -30.59
C LEU A 21 36.88 -34.91 -30.47
N LYS A 22 35.65 -35.18 -30.08
CA LYS A 22 34.45 -34.33 -30.03
C LYS A 22 34.59 -33.17 -29.04
N LEU A 23 34.24 -31.95 -29.47
CA LEU A 23 33.71 -30.92 -28.56
C LEU A 23 32.22 -31.21 -28.32
N LEU A 24 31.83 -31.34 -27.05
CA LEU A 24 30.44 -31.34 -26.63
C LEU A 24 29.98 -29.88 -26.44
N PHE A 25 29.16 -29.39 -27.37
CA PHE A 25 28.22 -28.31 -27.08
C PHE A 25 26.87 -28.97 -26.81
N VAL A 26 26.35 -28.82 -25.58
CA VAL A 26 24.97 -29.21 -25.27
C VAL A 26 24.10 -27.99 -25.50
N PHE A 27 23.38 -27.98 -26.63
CA PHE A 27 22.28 -27.06 -26.92
C PHE A 27 21.00 -27.88 -26.96
N PHE A 28 20.07 -27.66 -26.04
CA PHE A 28 18.70 -28.16 -26.18
C PHE A 28 17.91 -27.23 -27.10
N GLY A 29 17.66 -27.68 -28.33
CA GLY A 29 16.66 -27.09 -29.22
C GLY A 29 15.29 -27.68 -28.91
N LEU A 30 14.30 -26.83 -28.63
CA LEU A 30 12.89 -27.21 -28.51
C LEU A 30 12.13 -26.75 -29.76
N ILE A 31 11.48 -27.72 -30.41
CA ILE A 31 10.59 -27.56 -31.55
C ILE A 31 9.22 -27.11 -31.03
N PHE A 32 8.72 -25.96 -31.50
CA PHE A 32 7.33 -25.55 -31.31
C PHE A 32 6.49 -26.02 -32.49
N THR A 33 5.37 -26.71 -32.21
CA THR A 33 4.25 -26.89 -33.14
C THR A 33 3.09 -26.01 -32.69
N PHE A 34 2.50 -25.27 -33.63
CA PHE A 34 1.38 -24.34 -33.41
C PHE A 34 0.05 -25.09 -33.25
N ASN A 35 -0.74 -24.67 -32.26
CA ASN A 35 -2.21 -24.70 -32.30
C ASN A 35 -2.73 -23.40 -31.66
N PHE A 36 -3.59 -22.69 -32.39
CA PHE A 36 -4.14 -21.37 -32.04
C PHE A 36 -5.12 -21.44 -30.86
N ILE A 37 -4.86 -20.71 -29.77
CA ILE A 37 -5.87 -20.17 -28.81
C ILE A 37 -5.41 -18.80 -28.30
N LEU A 38 -6.38 -17.90 -28.11
CA LEU A 38 -6.36 -16.44 -27.86
C LEU A 38 -5.25 -15.87 -26.95
N THR A 39 -4.74 -14.70 -27.37
CA THR A 39 -3.70 -13.88 -26.74
C THR A 39 -4.18 -13.21 -25.44
N ASN A 40 -3.80 -13.77 -24.29
CA ASN A 40 -3.30 -12.94 -23.19
C ASN A 40 -1.79 -12.87 -23.42
N GLU A 41 -1.20 -11.69 -23.55
CA GLU A 41 0.26 -11.59 -23.58
C GLU A 41 0.79 -12.08 -22.23
N VAL A 42 1.19 -13.36 -22.19
CA VAL A 42 1.94 -13.91 -21.07
C VAL A 42 3.32 -13.29 -21.16
N LEU A 43 3.48 -12.12 -20.57
CA LEU A 43 4.79 -11.54 -20.34
C LEU A 43 5.55 -12.53 -19.45
N ALA A 44 6.64 -13.08 -19.98
CA ALA A 44 7.51 -13.94 -19.20
C ALA A 44 8.12 -13.10 -18.06
N LEU A 45 8.13 -13.66 -16.85
CA LEU A 45 8.80 -13.05 -15.70
C LEU A 45 10.26 -12.71 -16.04
N TYR A 46 10.73 -11.62 -15.45
CA TYR A 46 12.08 -11.13 -15.69
C TYR A 46 13.12 -12.19 -15.31
N THR A 47 13.88 -12.67 -16.31
CA THR A 47 14.95 -13.65 -16.12
C THR A 47 16.30 -13.02 -16.46
N PRO A 48 17.23 -12.89 -15.51
CA PRO A 48 18.56 -12.35 -15.78
C PRO A 48 19.36 -13.31 -16.67
N THR A 49 20.02 -12.79 -17.70
CA THR A 49 20.86 -13.51 -18.64
C THR A 49 22.28 -12.94 -18.63
N LEU A 50 23.26 -13.78 -18.93
CA LEU A 50 24.66 -13.38 -19.12
C LEU A 50 25.24 -14.21 -20.25
N SER A 51 25.84 -13.55 -21.22
CA SER A 51 26.70 -14.16 -22.22
C SER A 51 28.06 -13.48 -22.19
N ALA A 52 29.12 -14.27 -22.29
CA ALA A 52 30.48 -13.76 -22.30
C ALA A 52 31.32 -14.55 -23.30
N SER A 53 32.28 -13.88 -23.94
CA SER A 53 33.25 -14.51 -24.84
C SER A 53 34.58 -13.78 -24.81
N VAL A 54 35.64 -14.47 -25.22
CA VAL A 54 36.94 -13.89 -25.54
C VAL A 54 37.17 -14.04 -27.04
N ASP A 55 37.71 -13.02 -27.68
CA ASP A 55 37.93 -13.05 -29.13
C ASP A 55 39.07 -13.98 -29.57
N GLN A 56 39.99 -14.30 -28.65
CA GLN A 56 41.09 -15.24 -28.89
C GLN A 56 41.24 -16.21 -27.70
N ALA A 57 40.77 -17.44 -27.86
CA ALA A 57 40.89 -18.48 -26.83
C ALA A 57 42.30 -19.09 -26.72
N ASN A 58 43.13 -18.97 -27.77
CA ASN A 58 44.51 -19.45 -27.79
C ASN A 58 45.44 -18.33 -28.26
N LEU A 59 45.95 -17.56 -27.30
CA LEU A 59 46.88 -16.45 -27.56
C LEU A 59 48.30 -16.99 -27.70
N GLN A 60 48.91 -16.80 -28.87
CA GLN A 60 50.28 -17.24 -29.14
C GLN A 60 51.19 -16.06 -29.46
N VAL A 61 52.44 -16.16 -28.99
CA VAL A 61 53.47 -15.16 -29.26
C VAL A 61 54.76 -15.87 -29.64
N ASN A 62 55.43 -15.39 -30.69
CA ASN A 62 56.74 -15.89 -31.05
C ASN A 62 57.80 -15.22 -30.17
N GLY A 63 58.36 -15.97 -29.21
CA GLY A 63 59.38 -15.46 -28.28
C GLY A 63 60.59 -14.83 -28.96
N ASN A 64 61.03 -15.35 -30.11
CA ASN A 64 62.15 -14.78 -30.86
C ASN A 64 61.82 -13.39 -31.42
N GLN A 65 60.56 -13.11 -31.76
CA GLN A 65 60.16 -11.77 -32.18
C GLN A 65 60.18 -10.78 -31.03
N VAL A 66 59.88 -11.25 -29.80
CA VAL A 66 59.96 -10.41 -28.59
C VAL A 66 61.41 -10.14 -28.24
N ILE A 67 62.26 -11.17 -28.18
CA ILE A 67 63.68 -11.06 -27.79
C ILE A 67 64.48 -10.14 -28.74
N ASN A 68 64.14 -10.16 -30.04
CA ASN A 68 64.80 -9.37 -31.08
C ASN A 68 64.13 -7.99 -31.32
N SER A 69 63.11 -7.61 -30.55
CA SER A 69 62.52 -6.28 -30.64
C SER A 69 63.44 -5.23 -29.97
N GLN A 70 63.25 -3.95 -30.31
CA GLN A 70 64.10 -2.85 -29.82
C GLN A 70 64.24 -2.83 -28.29
N ASP A 71 63.12 -2.99 -27.58
CA ASP A 71 63.07 -2.93 -26.12
C ASP A 71 62.95 -4.32 -25.46
N GLN A 72 62.98 -5.38 -26.27
CA GLN A 72 62.74 -6.77 -25.88
C GLN A 72 61.37 -7.03 -25.23
N THR A 73 60.40 -6.15 -25.53
CA THR A 73 59.04 -6.20 -24.99
C THR A 73 58.01 -6.50 -26.08
N LYS A 74 56.85 -7.02 -25.65
CA LYS A 74 55.67 -7.17 -26.51
C LYS A 74 54.40 -6.93 -25.70
N GLU A 75 53.43 -6.28 -26.33
CA GLU A 75 52.05 -6.20 -25.86
C GLU A 75 51.15 -7.01 -26.80
N LEU A 76 50.23 -7.77 -26.20
CA LEU A 76 49.20 -8.56 -26.87
C LEU A 76 47.85 -8.11 -26.33
N GLN A 77 46.85 -7.96 -27.20
CA GLN A 77 45.51 -7.53 -26.80
C GLN A 77 44.53 -8.70 -26.91
N LEU A 78 43.73 -8.87 -25.87
CA LEU A 78 42.55 -9.73 -25.80
C LEU A 78 41.32 -8.86 -25.65
N ARG A 79 40.20 -9.24 -26.24
CA ARG A 79 38.92 -8.56 -26.06
C ARG A 79 37.92 -9.49 -25.41
N LEU A 80 37.41 -9.05 -24.27
CA LEU A 80 36.30 -9.68 -23.57
C LEU A 80 35.00 -9.03 -24.03
N ASN A 81 34.08 -9.84 -24.52
CA ASN A 81 32.75 -9.40 -24.91
C ASN A 81 31.74 -9.91 -23.88
N VAL A 82 30.92 -9.04 -23.31
CA VAL A 82 29.90 -9.40 -22.31
C VAL A 82 28.58 -8.77 -22.69
N ASP A 83 27.50 -9.53 -22.61
CA ASP A 83 26.13 -9.05 -22.79
C ASP A 83 25.27 -9.61 -21.65
N THR A 84 24.64 -8.73 -20.87
CA THR A 84 23.72 -9.10 -19.80
C THR A 84 22.52 -8.18 -19.75
N ASN A 85 21.33 -8.77 -19.59
CA ASN A 85 20.12 -8.01 -19.30
C ASN A 85 19.93 -7.72 -17.80
N ASN A 86 20.85 -8.17 -16.92
CA ASN A 86 20.75 -8.00 -15.46
C ASN A 86 20.77 -6.51 -15.11
N LYS A 87 19.69 -6.00 -14.49
CA LYS A 87 19.54 -4.58 -14.14
C LYS A 87 20.64 -4.05 -13.20
N THR A 88 21.31 -4.94 -12.47
CA THR A 88 22.43 -4.61 -11.58
C THR A 88 23.80 -4.80 -12.21
N GLY A 89 23.89 -5.29 -13.44
CA GLY A 89 25.14 -5.50 -14.17
C GLY A 89 25.86 -6.82 -13.86
N TYR A 90 27.18 -6.83 -14.05
CA TYR A 90 28.04 -7.99 -13.88
C TYR A 90 29.40 -7.60 -13.27
N THR A 91 30.09 -8.61 -12.78
CA THR A 91 31.48 -8.55 -12.32
C THR A 91 32.33 -9.55 -13.11
N THR A 92 33.47 -9.10 -13.63
CA THR A 92 34.49 -9.97 -14.24
C THR A 92 35.71 -10.04 -13.34
N THR A 93 36.23 -11.25 -13.14
CA THR A 93 37.51 -11.49 -12.45
C THR A 93 38.51 -12.17 -13.37
N ILE A 94 39.80 -11.98 -13.06
CA ILE A 94 40.93 -12.64 -13.73
C ILE A 94 41.79 -13.40 -12.70
N SER A 95 42.25 -14.59 -13.06
CA SER A 95 43.29 -15.33 -12.33
C SER A 95 44.06 -16.25 -13.28
N SER A 96 45.19 -16.81 -12.82
CA SER A 96 45.75 -18.03 -13.42
C SER A 96 44.88 -19.25 -13.08
N SER A 97 45.04 -20.34 -13.86
CA SER A 97 44.35 -21.62 -13.60
C SER A 97 44.99 -22.46 -12.49
N SER A 98 46.05 -21.95 -11.86
CA SER A 98 46.76 -22.59 -10.74
C SER A 98 47.36 -21.52 -9.84
N GLU A 99 47.95 -21.89 -8.71
CA GLU A 99 48.72 -20.95 -7.88
C GLU A 99 49.99 -20.43 -8.56
N ASN A 100 50.51 -21.15 -9.57
CA ASN A 100 51.63 -20.65 -10.35
C ASN A 100 51.14 -19.66 -11.40
N THR A 101 51.55 -18.40 -11.24
CA THR A 101 51.21 -17.27 -12.12
C THR A 101 52.24 -17.08 -13.24
N SER A 102 53.26 -17.92 -13.32
CA SER A 102 54.32 -17.84 -14.34
C SER A 102 53.95 -18.60 -15.61
N LEU A 103 54.45 -18.19 -16.79
CA LEU A 103 54.44 -19.07 -17.96
C LEU A 103 55.52 -20.15 -17.75
N VAL A 104 55.13 -21.42 -17.79
CA VAL A 104 56.02 -22.55 -17.47
C VAL A 104 56.47 -23.24 -18.75
N ASN A 105 57.76 -23.57 -18.84
CA ASN A 105 58.29 -24.35 -19.96
C ASN A 105 57.62 -25.73 -20.01
N SER A 106 57.17 -26.15 -21.20
CA SER A 106 56.49 -27.42 -21.42
C SER A 106 57.39 -28.64 -21.28
N SER A 107 58.72 -28.45 -21.28
CA SER A 107 59.68 -29.53 -21.07
C SER A 107 59.65 -30.00 -19.61
N PRO A 108 59.38 -31.29 -19.33
CA PRO A 108 59.24 -31.80 -17.96
C PRO A 108 60.54 -31.76 -17.15
N THR A 109 61.69 -31.53 -17.78
CA THR A 109 63.00 -31.41 -17.12
C THR A 109 63.46 -29.97 -16.93
N SER A 110 62.75 -29.00 -17.51
CA SER A 110 63.09 -27.57 -17.42
C SER A 110 62.48 -26.97 -16.16
N THR A 111 63.27 -26.12 -15.47
CA THR A 111 62.77 -25.26 -14.38
C THR A 111 62.60 -23.81 -14.82
N SER A 112 62.91 -23.49 -16.09
CA SER A 112 62.78 -22.15 -16.67
C SER A 112 61.32 -21.71 -16.72
N GLN A 113 61.06 -20.46 -16.31
CA GLN A 113 59.73 -19.85 -16.29
C GLN A 113 59.84 -18.36 -16.66
N ILE A 114 58.73 -17.80 -17.14
CA ILE A 114 58.55 -16.35 -17.30
C ILE A 114 57.62 -15.92 -16.17
N SER A 115 58.17 -15.30 -15.13
CA SER A 115 57.43 -15.02 -13.89
C SER A 115 56.44 -13.88 -14.05
N SER A 116 55.34 -13.90 -13.30
CA SER A 116 54.53 -12.70 -13.23
C SER A 116 55.29 -11.55 -12.56
N ILE A 117 55.04 -10.30 -12.99
CA ILE A 117 55.56 -9.11 -12.30
C ILE A 117 55.08 -9.08 -10.85
N SER A 118 55.85 -8.48 -9.95
CA SER A 118 55.58 -8.48 -8.50
C SER A 118 54.84 -7.23 -7.99
N SER A 119 54.69 -6.21 -8.83
CA SER A 119 54.01 -4.95 -8.52
C SER A 119 53.54 -4.26 -9.80
N ASN A 120 52.83 -3.14 -9.67
CA ASN A 120 52.36 -2.40 -10.83
C ASN A 120 53.51 -1.68 -11.54
N LEU A 121 53.73 -1.98 -12.82
CA LEU A 121 54.90 -1.49 -13.59
C LEU A 121 54.50 -1.04 -14.99
N ASN A 122 55.23 -0.08 -15.57
CA ASN A 122 55.16 0.18 -17.01
C ASN A 122 55.91 -0.92 -17.75
N LEU A 123 55.58 -1.15 -19.04
CA LEU A 123 56.20 -2.24 -19.82
C LEU A 123 57.73 -2.13 -19.93
N SER A 124 58.26 -0.90 -20.01
CA SER A 124 59.70 -0.62 -20.04
C SER A 124 60.43 -1.12 -18.80
N ASP A 125 59.74 -1.08 -17.66
CA ASP A 125 60.28 -1.29 -16.31
C ASP A 125 60.19 -2.76 -15.88
N PHE A 126 59.68 -3.64 -16.75
CA PHE A 126 59.64 -5.07 -16.49
C PHE A 126 61.06 -5.62 -16.30
N ALA A 127 61.21 -6.52 -15.32
CA ALA A 127 62.39 -7.35 -15.23
C ALA A 127 62.44 -8.34 -16.42
N THR A 128 63.63 -8.77 -16.81
CA THR A 128 63.77 -9.75 -17.90
C THR A 128 63.05 -11.05 -17.54
N ASN A 129 62.37 -11.65 -18.51
CA ASN A 129 61.58 -12.88 -18.38
C ASN A 129 60.42 -12.71 -17.39
N THR A 130 59.68 -11.60 -17.53
CA THR A 130 58.45 -11.37 -16.77
C THR A 130 57.26 -10.97 -17.64
N TRP A 131 56.05 -11.16 -17.11
CA TRP A 131 54.80 -10.81 -17.77
C TRP A 131 53.73 -10.30 -16.79
N GLY A 132 52.75 -9.56 -17.30
CA GLY A 132 51.66 -8.98 -16.52
C GLY A 132 50.50 -8.57 -17.42
N TYR A 133 49.42 -8.08 -16.83
CA TYR A 133 48.21 -7.67 -17.56
C TYR A 133 47.81 -6.23 -17.23
N LYS A 134 47.12 -5.55 -18.14
CA LYS A 134 46.47 -4.26 -17.86
C LYS A 134 45.12 -4.18 -18.54
N LEU A 135 44.27 -3.29 -18.04
CA LEU A 135 42.89 -3.11 -18.51
C LEU A 135 42.79 -1.89 -19.40
N GLY A 136 42.17 -2.04 -20.57
CA GLY A 136 41.93 -0.96 -21.52
C GLY A 136 43.18 -0.11 -21.77
N ASN A 137 43.06 1.19 -21.50
CA ASN A 137 44.12 2.17 -21.69
C ASN A 137 44.90 2.49 -20.39
N ALA A 138 44.85 1.61 -19.39
CA ALA A 138 45.64 1.78 -18.17
C ALA A 138 47.13 1.93 -18.51
N VAL A 139 47.83 2.76 -17.73
CA VAL A 139 49.24 3.08 -17.96
C VAL A 139 50.14 1.92 -17.53
N SER A 140 49.85 1.33 -16.37
CA SER A 140 50.68 0.28 -15.75
C SER A 140 50.03 -1.10 -15.83
N TYR A 141 50.86 -2.13 -15.95
CA TYR A 141 50.48 -3.53 -15.84
C TYR A 141 50.53 -3.97 -14.39
N GLN A 142 49.69 -4.95 -14.07
CA GLN A 142 49.54 -5.55 -12.77
C GLN A 142 50.04 -7.01 -12.79
N PRO A 143 50.45 -7.54 -11.62
CA PRO A 143 50.72 -8.97 -11.43
C PRO A 143 49.54 -9.84 -11.87
N ILE A 144 49.82 -10.96 -12.52
CA ILE A 144 48.83 -12.00 -12.80
C ILE A 144 48.38 -12.58 -11.46
N PRO A 145 47.08 -12.52 -11.13
CA PRO A 145 46.58 -13.03 -9.84
C PRO A 145 46.61 -14.55 -9.79
N ALA A 146 46.92 -15.11 -8.63
CA ALA A 146 46.85 -16.56 -8.39
C ALA A 146 45.41 -17.06 -8.39
N PHE A 147 45.22 -18.37 -8.59
CA PHE A 147 43.90 -19.01 -8.58
C PHE A 147 43.15 -18.80 -7.25
N SER A 148 43.85 -18.87 -6.11
CA SER A 148 43.29 -18.62 -4.77
C SER A 148 42.88 -17.16 -4.52
N THR A 149 43.38 -16.20 -5.32
CA THR A 149 43.11 -14.76 -5.15
C THR A 149 42.81 -14.07 -6.49
N PRO A 150 41.68 -14.37 -7.15
CA PRO A 150 41.30 -13.70 -8.40
C PRO A 150 41.13 -12.19 -8.18
N ALA A 151 41.54 -11.37 -9.16
CA ALA A 151 41.34 -9.93 -9.12
C ALA A 151 40.08 -9.52 -9.89
N SER A 152 39.27 -8.63 -9.32
CA SER A 152 38.16 -7.99 -10.03
C SER A 152 38.69 -6.99 -11.05
N VAL A 153 38.23 -7.09 -12.29
CA VAL A 153 38.73 -6.27 -13.42
C VAL A 153 37.66 -5.44 -14.10
N ILE A 154 36.39 -5.85 -14.04
CA ILE A 154 35.25 -5.10 -14.56
C ILE A 154 34.12 -5.24 -13.55
N GLN A 155 33.50 -4.12 -13.18
CA GLN A 155 32.32 -4.11 -12.33
C GLN A 155 31.36 -3.05 -12.86
N THR A 156 30.20 -3.49 -13.34
CA THR A 156 29.15 -2.61 -13.83
C THR A 156 28.01 -2.53 -12.83
N THR A 157 27.17 -1.49 -12.90
CA THR A 157 26.01 -1.30 -12.01
C THR A 157 24.69 -1.30 -12.78
N ALA A 158 24.73 -1.57 -14.08
CA ALA A 158 23.58 -1.57 -14.97
C ALA A 158 23.74 -2.69 -16.01
N LYS A 159 22.60 -3.07 -16.62
CA LYS A 159 22.60 -3.96 -17.79
C LYS A 159 23.44 -3.36 -18.91
N THR A 160 23.92 -4.23 -19.80
CA THR A 160 24.61 -3.78 -21.00
C THR A 160 23.60 -3.28 -22.04
N ASN A 161 24.04 -2.36 -22.91
CA ASN A 161 23.26 -1.91 -24.07
C ASN A 161 23.69 -2.70 -25.32
N GLY A 162 23.41 -4.01 -25.32
CA GLY A 162 23.98 -4.97 -26.25
C GLY A 162 25.34 -5.50 -25.75
N THR A 163 26.19 -5.96 -26.66
CA THR A 163 27.50 -6.52 -26.30
C THR A 163 28.52 -5.42 -25.97
N GLU A 164 29.01 -5.40 -24.74
CA GLU A 164 30.13 -4.58 -24.30
C GLU A 164 31.47 -5.26 -24.59
N SER A 165 32.42 -4.54 -25.18
CA SER A 165 33.77 -5.02 -25.46
C SER A 165 34.79 -4.33 -24.57
N ASN A 166 35.52 -5.11 -23.77
CA ASN A 166 36.57 -4.64 -22.87
C ASN A 166 37.92 -5.24 -23.28
N ASN A 167 38.92 -4.39 -23.48
CA ASN A 167 40.26 -4.83 -23.86
C ASN A 167 41.09 -5.17 -22.61
N ILE A 168 41.81 -6.28 -22.67
CA ILE A 168 42.84 -6.68 -21.70
C ILE A 168 44.14 -6.86 -22.46
N ASN A 169 45.16 -6.13 -22.05
CA ASN A 169 46.46 -6.20 -22.70
C ASN A 169 47.43 -7.00 -21.82
N ILE A 170 48.12 -7.96 -22.42
CA ILE A 170 49.17 -8.77 -21.80
C ILE A 170 50.52 -8.21 -22.24
N GLY A 171 51.31 -7.75 -21.28
CA GLY A 171 52.66 -7.26 -21.49
C GLY A 171 53.68 -8.30 -21.08
N MET A 172 54.79 -8.39 -21.82
CA MET A 172 55.92 -9.24 -21.45
C MET A 172 57.25 -8.65 -21.90
N LYS A 173 58.32 -9.03 -21.20
CA LYS A 173 59.71 -8.72 -21.54
C LYS A 173 60.54 -10.00 -21.48
N LEU A 174 61.20 -10.36 -22.57
CA LEU A 174 62.02 -11.58 -22.67
C LEU A 174 63.48 -11.23 -22.95
N ASN A 175 64.41 -12.10 -22.61
CA ASN A 175 65.82 -11.91 -22.97
C ASN A 175 66.41 -13.13 -23.69
N GLN A 176 67.62 -12.98 -24.23
CA GLN A 176 68.33 -14.03 -24.96
C GLN A 176 68.77 -15.21 -24.09
N ASN A 177 68.73 -15.08 -22.76
CA ASN A 177 69.12 -16.13 -21.82
C ASN A 177 67.96 -17.08 -21.48
N LEU A 178 66.76 -16.83 -22.00
CA LEU A 178 65.61 -17.70 -21.80
C LEU A 178 65.83 -19.03 -22.54
N GLU A 179 65.68 -20.15 -21.82
CA GLU A 179 65.82 -21.49 -22.39
C GLU A 179 64.82 -21.71 -23.54
N SER A 180 65.30 -22.27 -24.65
CA SER A 180 64.45 -22.60 -25.80
C SER A 180 63.36 -23.59 -25.41
N GLY A 181 62.11 -23.25 -25.72
CA GLY A 181 60.96 -24.12 -25.44
C GLY A 181 59.64 -23.40 -25.63
N SER A 182 58.54 -24.12 -25.42
CA SER A 182 57.19 -23.55 -25.37
C SER A 182 56.86 -23.22 -23.92
N TYR A 183 56.41 -21.99 -23.66
CA TYR A 183 55.99 -21.55 -22.33
C TYR A 183 54.49 -21.31 -22.33
N SER A 184 53.77 -21.83 -21.33
CA SER A 184 52.32 -21.66 -21.24
C SER A 184 51.84 -21.44 -19.81
N ASN A 185 50.72 -20.71 -19.72
CA ASN A 185 49.85 -20.63 -18.56
C ASN A 185 48.43 -20.39 -19.10
N THR A 186 47.41 -20.66 -18.30
CA THR A 186 46.01 -20.46 -18.64
C THR A 186 45.46 -19.35 -17.76
N LEU A 187 44.94 -18.29 -18.39
CA LEU A 187 44.17 -17.27 -17.68
C LEU A 187 42.70 -17.68 -17.63
N ILE A 188 42.10 -17.57 -16.45
CA ILE A 188 40.67 -17.77 -16.22
C ILE A 188 40.02 -16.39 -16.11
N PHE A 189 39.01 -16.16 -16.95
CA PHE A 189 38.09 -15.04 -16.80
C PHE A 189 36.75 -15.59 -16.29
N SER A 190 36.34 -15.16 -15.10
CA SER A 190 35.03 -15.52 -14.55
C SER A 190 34.09 -14.32 -14.64
N PHE A 191 32.91 -14.51 -15.22
CA PHE A 191 31.88 -13.50 -15.41
C PHE A 191 30.68 -13.90 -14.55
N ILE A 192 30.29 -13.04 -13.61
CA ILE A 192 29.23 -13.32 -12.65
C ILE A 192 28.24 -12.17 -12.73
N THR A 193 26.95 -12.48 -12.87
CA THR A 193 25.90 -11.47 -12.76
C THR A 193 25.83 -10.92 -11.35
N ASN A 194 25.65 -9.61 -11.20
CA ASN A 194 25.51 -9.01 -9.88
C ASN A 194 24.22 -9.51 -9.20
N PRO A 195 24.20 -9.58 -7.84
CA PRO A 195 23.01 -9.98 -7.11
C PRO A 195 21.81 -9.08 -7.46
N TYR A 196 20.69 -9.71 -7.79
CA TYR A 196 19.46 -9.03 -8.17
C TYR A 196 18.29 -9.61 -7.37
N THR A 197 17.53 -8.75 -6.72
CA THR A 197 16.28 -9.12 -6.05
C THR A 197 15.11 -8.63 -6.89
N PRO A 198 14.31 -9.52 -7.50
CA PRO A 198 13.17 -9.12 -8.29
C PRO A 198 12.14 -8.34 -7.45
N LYS A 199 11.57 -7.29 -8.02
CA LYS A 199 10.46 -6.56 -7.40
C LYS A 199 9.17 -7.36 -7.55
N ALA A 200 8.70 -7.94 -6.45
CA ALA A 200 7.37 -8.57 -6.40
C ALA A 200 6.31 -7.50 -6.15
N ILE A 201 5.30 -7.45 -7.01
CA ILE A 201 4.18 -6.50 -6.91
C ILE A 201 2.88 -7.29 -6.91
N MET A 202 2.07 -7.11 -5.88
CA MET A 202 0.74 -7.70 -5.81
C MET A 202 -0.19 -7.07 -6.87
N THR A 203 -1.12 -7.85 -7.40
CA THR A 203 -2.21 -7.31 -8.24
C THR A 203 -3.03 -6.24 -7.49
N ARG A 204 -3.89 -5.52 -8.21
CA ARG A 204 -4.76 -4.47 -7.62
C ARG A 204 -5.64 -5.05 -6.52
N GLY A 205 -6.02 -4.23 -5.55
CA GLY A 205 -6.79 -4.65 -4.38
C GLY A 205 -8.08 -5.39 -4.75
N PHE A 206 -8.85 -4.85 -5.71
CA PHE A 206 -10.09 -5.49 -6.17
C PHE A 206 -9.85 -6.86 -6.82
N ASP A 207 -8.79 -6.98 -7.63
CA ASP A 207 -8.43 -8.22 -8.33
C ASP A 207 -7.91 -9.28 -7.34
N PHE A 208 -7.14 -8.84 -6.33
CA PHE A 208 -6.71 -9.67 -5.21
C PHE A 208 -7.94 -10.20 -4.47
N GLN A 209 -8.80 -9.30 -3.98
CA GLN A 209 -9.96 -9.65 -3.16
C GLN A 209 -10.86 -10.63 -3.92
N THR A 210 -11.15 -10.36 -5.19
CA THR A 210 -11.98 -11.22 -6.05
C THR A 210 -11.36 -12.60 -6.25
N SER A 211 -10.02 -12.68 -6.36
CA SER A 211 -9.31 -13.94 -6.51
C SER A 211 -9.36 -14.77 -5.23
N ILE A 212 -9.20 -14.13 -4.07
CA ILE A 212 -9.30 -14.80 -2.77
C ILE A 212 -10.73 -15.24 -2.46
N ALA A 213 -11.70 -14.38 -2.72
CA ALA A 213 -13.13 -14.62 -2.54
C ALA A 213 -13.62 -15.92 -3.19
N ARG A 214 -13.06 -16.29 -4.36
CA ARG A 214 -13.41 -17.52 -5.09
C ARG A 214 -13.02 -18.80 -4.35
N PHE A 215 -12.15 -18.72 -3.34
CA PHE A 215 -11.79 -19.87 -2.54
C PHE A 215 -12.84 -20.21 -1.47
N ASP A 216 -13.75 -19.30 -1.14
CA ASP A 216 -14.79 -19.59 -0.14
C ASP A 216 -15.75 -20.67 -0.67
N PRO A 217 -15.85 -21.85 -0.02
CA PRO A 217 -16.72 -22.93 -0.45
C PRO A 217 -18.22 -22.65 -0.23
N ASN A 218 -18.55 -21.66 0.61
CA ASN A 218 -19.92 -21.29 0.94
C ASN A 218 -20.02 -19.77 1.21
N PRO A 219 -19.94 -18.93 0.15
CA PRO A 219 -20.14 -17.50 0.26
C PRO A 219 -21.53 -17.17 0.84
N SER A 220 -21.61 -16.05 1.54
CA SER A 220 -22.86 -15.50 2.10
C SER A 220 -23.07 -14.07 1.59
N HIS A 221 -24.02 -13.35 2.17
CA HIS A 221 -24.27 -11.94 1.89
C HIS A 221 -24.41 -11.18 3.20
N VAL A 222 -24.24 -9.85 3.14
CA VAL A 222 -24.58 -8.97 4.25
C VAL A 222 -26.07 -9.09 4.56
N ASP A 223 -26.44 -9.20 5.83
CA ASP A 223 -27.84 -9.33 6.26
C ASP A 223 -28.68 -8.15 5.73
N GLY A 224 -29.77 -8.46 5.02
CA GLY A 224 -30.64 -7.45 4.39
C GLY A 224 -30.11 -6.86 3.09
N HIS A 225 -28.90 -7.23 2.66
CA HIS A 225 -28.21 -6.72 1.48
C HIS A 225 -27.71 -7.87 0.57
N PRO A 226 -28.62 -8.58 -0.12
CA PRO A 226 -28.28 -9.70 -1.00
C PRO A 226 -27.38 -9.31 -2.19
N GLU A 227 -27.20 -8.02 -2.46
CA GLU A 227 -26.27 -7.50 -3.47
C GLU A 227 -24.81 -7.43 -3.01
N VAL A 228 -24.53 -7.58 -1.70
CA VAL A 228 -23.19 -7.46 -1.12
C VAL A 228 -22.72 -8.84 -0.64
N PRO A 229 -21.89 -9.56 -1.42
CA PRO A 229 -21.39 -10.89 -1.03
C PRO A 229 -20.35 -10.79 0.10
N THR A 230 -20.26 -11.85 0.89
CA THR A 230 -19.28 -12.02 1.97
C THR A 230 -18.69 -13.42 1.94
N PHE A 231 -17.48 -13.56 2.48
CA PHE A 231 -16.67 -14.78 2.37
C PHE A 231 -16.26 -15.27 3.78
N PRO A 232 -17.21 -15.82 4.57
CA PRO A 232 -17.02 -16.17 5.98
C PRO A 232 -16.09 -17.36 6.23
N ASN A 233 -15.74 -18.15 5.22
CA ASN A 233 -14.86 -19.32 5.39
C ASN A 233 -13.40 -19.01 5.10
N ILE A 234 -13.05 -17.79 4.71
CA ILE A 234 -11.67 -17.32 4.69
C ILE A 234 -11.33 -16.81 6.09
N VAL A 235 -10.61 -17.64 6.88
CA VAL A 235 -10.35 -17.37 8.30
C VAL A 235 -8.94 -16.83 8.52
N HIS A 236 -7.97 -17.28 7.73
CA HIS A 236 -6.58 -16.88 7.84
C HIS A 236 -6.03 -16.49 6.48
N ILE A 237 -5.17 -15.47 6.43
CA ILE A 237 -4.32 -15.16 5.26
C ILE A 237 -2.86 -15.19 5.74
N LYS A 238 -2.05 -16.09 5.21
CA LYS A 238 -0.70 -16.37 5.71
C LYS A 238 0.33 -16.50 4.60
N ARG A 239 1.55 -16.02 4.85
CA ARG A 239 2.68 -16.26 3.95
C ARG A 239 3.25 -17.66 4.17
N GLU A 240 3.41 -18.41 3.08
CA GLU A 240 4.20 -19.64 3.02
C GLU A 240 5.60 -19.31 2.47
N ARG A 241 6.64 -19.96 3.03
CA ARG A 241 8.04 -19.80 2.61
C ARG A 241 8.65 -21.08 2.05
N ASN A 242 8.08 -22.23 2.37
CA ASN A 242 8.56 -23.51 1.86
C ASN A 242 7.95 -23.79 0.48
N THR A 243 8.78 -23.72 -0.56
CA THR A 243 8.36 -23.98 -1.95
C THR A 243 7.80 -25.39 -2.16
N ALA A 244 8.16 -26.36 -1.32
CA ALA A 244 7.62 -27.71 -1.39
C ALA A 244 6.13 -27.80 -1.01
N ASN A 245 5.60 -26.79 -0.32
CA ASN A 245 4.20 -26.73 0.10
C ASN A 245 3.27 -26.09 -0.96
N ILE A 246 3.83 -25.51 -2.02
CA ILE A 246 3.03 -24.87 -3.08
C ILE A 246 2.36 -25.97 -3.90
N PRO A 247 1.01 -26.06 -3.93
CA PRO A 247 0.32 -27.07 -4.69
C PRO A 247 0.33 -26.74 -6.18
N THR A 248 0.14 -27.75 -7.03
CA THR A 248 0.15 -27.59 -8.49
C THR A 248 -1.00 -26.72 -9.03
N ASN A 249 -2.08 -26.57 -8.28
CA ASN A 249 -3.23 -25.74 -8.62
C ASN A 249 -3.18 -24.33 -8.01
N ALA A 250 -2.05 -23.93 -7.40
CA ALA A 250 -1.87 -22.55 -6.96
C ALA A 250 -1.98 -21.59 -8.15
N ILE A 251 -2.69 -20.48 -7.96
CA ILE A 251 -2.92 -19.48 -8.99
C ILE A 251 -1.99 -18.29 -8.79
N ASN A 252 -1.77 -17.52 -9.84
CA ASN A 252 -0.94 -16.32 -9.81
C ASN A 252 -1.73 -15.10 -9.31
N LEU A 253 -1.06 -14.23 -8.57
CA LEU A 253 -1.62 -13.03 -7.93
C LEU A 253 -0.72 -11.81 -8.10
N GLU A 254 0.37 -11.94 -8.86
CA GLU A 254 1.24 -10.82 -9.20
C GLU A 254 0.60 -9.85 -10.21
N ALA A 255 0.99 -8.58 -10.13
CA ALA A 255 0.65 -7.58 -11.14
C ALA A 255 1.42 -7.83 -12.45
N ASN A 256 0.91 -7.29 -13.56
CA ASN A 256 1.53 -7.44 -14.90
C ASN A 256 2.96 -6.88 -14.98
N ASP A 257 3.29 -5.89 -14.15
CA ASP A 257 4.62 -5.26 -14.06
C ASP A 257 5.48 -5.85 -12.92
N SER A 258 5.01 -6.90 -12.25
CA SER A 258 5.80 -7.64 -11.27
C SER A 258 6.94 -8.41 -11.94
N GLU A 259 8.09 -8.43 -11.29
CA GLU A 259 9.28 -9.15 -11.73
C GLU A 259 9.44 -10.51 -11.03
N ALA A 260 8.62 -10.76 -10.02
CA ALA A 260 8.58 -12.00 -9.26
C ALA A 260 7.17 -12.59 -9.25
N GLU A 261 7.13 -13.92 -9.26
CA GLU A 261 5.88 -14.66 -9.13
C GLU A 261 5.29 -14.49 -7.72
N ILE A 262 3.96 -14.40 -7.66
CA ILE A 262 3.22 -14.45 -6.41
C ILE A 262 2.13 -15.51 -6.56
N LYS A 263 2.29 -16.64 -5.87
CA LYS A 263 1.33 -17.76 -5.87
C LYS A 263 0.36 -17.62 -4.72
N VAL A 264 -0.89 -18.04 -4.93
CA VAL A 264 -1.89 -18.15 -3.86
C VAL A 264 -2.73 -19.44 -4.00
N TRP A 265 -3.10 -20.01 -2.86
CA TRP A 265 -3.99 -21.18 -2.78
C TRP A 265 -4.73 -21.19 -1.44
N TYR A 266 -5.73 -22.06 -1.34
CA TYR A 266 -6.56 -22.20 -0.15
C TYR A 266 -6.51 -23.63 0.39
N ASP A 267 -6.28 -23.74 1.69
CA ASP A 267 -6.37 -25.00 2.42
C ASP A 267 -7.74 -25.09 3.13
N LEU A 268 -8.56 -26.04 2.69
CA LEU A 268 -9.93 -26.20 3.16
C LEU A 268 -10.03 -26.62 4.64
N LEU A 269 -9.05 -27.39 5.13
CA LEU A 269 -9.08 -27.93 6.50
C LEU A 269 -8.79 -26.83 7.53
N SER A 270 -7.75 -26.04 7.30
CA SER A 270 -7.38 -24.92 8.16
C SER A 270 -8.14 -23.64 7.86
N LYS A 271 -8.87 -23.57 6.73
CA LYS A 271 -9.53 -22.35 6.24
C LYS A 271 -8.55 -21.20 6.01
N THR A 272 -7.34 -21.54 5.55
CA THR A 272 -6.24 -20.61 5.35
C THR A 272 -6.00 -20.37 3.87
N VAL A 273 -5.95 -19.11 3.48
CA VAL A 273 -5.36 -18.67 2.22
C VAL A 273 -3.87 -18.53 2.44
N PHE A 274 -3.09 -19.35 1.74
CA PHE A 274 -1.64 -19.25 1.72
C PHE A 274 -1.19 -18.50 0.48
N TRP A 275 -0.19 -17.64 0.63
CA TRP A 275 0.47 -16.99 -0.49
C TRP A 275 1.99 -17.15 -0.40
N TYR A 276 2.66 -17.14 -1.55
CA TYR A 276 4.11 -17.29 -1.66
C TYR A 276 4.68 -16.30 -2.66
N SER A 277 5.88 -15.77 -2.38
CA SER A 277 6.72 -15.09 -3.37
C SER A 277 8.19 -15.40 -3.11
N VAL A 278 8.98 -15.43 -4.19
CA VAL A 278 10.45 -15.57 -4.12
C VAL A 278 11.11 -14.36 -3.46
N SER A 279 10.45 -13.20 -3.50
CA SER A 279 10.95 -11.98 -2.88
C SER A 279 10.40 -11.84 -1.46
N GLU A 280 11.29 -11.56 -0.51
CA GLU A 280 10.89 -11.35 0.89
C GLU A 280 10.01 -10.11 1.09
N LYS A 281 10.25 -9.09 0.28
CA LYS A 281 9.51 -7.84 0.27
C LYS A 281 8.57 -7.81 -0.92
N VAL A 282 7.27 -7.65 -0.66
CA VAL A 282 6.23 -7.60 -1.69
C VAL A 282 5.55 -6.24 -1.63
N TYR A 283 5.59 -5.50 -2.74
CA TYR A 283 4.92 -4.21 -2.83
C TYR A 283 3.44 -4.41 -3.07
N LEU A 284 2.59 -3.75 -2.29
CA LEU A 284 1.18 -3.66 -2.62
C LEU A 284 0.97 -2.69 -3.77
N ASN A 285 -0.04 -2.96 -4.58
CA ASN A 285 -0.36 -2.15 -5.74
C ASN A 285 -0.76 -0.71 -5.32
N PRO A 286 -0.42 0.33 -6.10
CA PRO A 286 -0.90 1.70 -5.87
C PRO A 286 -2.42 1.78 -5.62
N ASP A 287 -3.18 0.94 -6.31
CA ASP A 287 -4.60 0.71 -6.06
C ASP A 287 -4.79 -0.53 -5.15
N SER A 288 -4.90 -0.31 -3.84
CA SER A 288 -5.17 -1.34 -2.84
C SER A 288 -6.62 -1.33 -2.35
N TYR A 289 -7.54 -0.77 -3.14
CA TYR A 289 -8.97 -0.73 -2.88
C TYR A 289 -9.53 -2.12 -2.52
N ASN A 290 -10.20 -2.24 -1.37
CA ASN A 290 -10.86 -3.46 -0.89
C ASN A 290 -9.97 -4.71 -0.73
N MET A 291 -8.63 -4.59 -0.74
CA MET A 291 -7.74 -5.76 -0.87
C MET A 291 -8.02 -6.88 0.14
N PHE A 292 -8.32 -6.56 1.40
CA PHE A 292 -8.62 -7.52 2.45
C PHE A 292 -10.06 -7.39 2.98
N ALA A 293 -11.01 -7.02 2.13
CA ALA A 293 -12.40 -6.75 2.55
C ALA A 293 -13.35 -7.95 2.42
N TYR A 294 -14.44 -7.90 3.20
CA TYR A 294 -15.57 -8.83 3.16
C TYR A 294 -15.25 -10.28 3.55
N PHE A 295 -14.27 -10.48 4.43
CA PHE A 295 -13.97 -11.77 5.06
C PHE A 295 -14.45 -11.79 6.52
N PRO A 296 -15.78 -11.85 6.80
CA PRO A 296 -16.30 -11.67 8.15
C PRO A 296 -15.86 -12.76 9.14
N GLY A 297 -15.36 -13.90 8.66
CA GLY A 297 -14.78 -14.97 9.46
C GLY A 297 -13.28 -14.85 9.71
N MET A 298 -12.60 -13.84 9.15
CA MET A 298 -11.15 -13.68 9.28
C MET A 298 -10.75 -13.31 10.70
N THR A 299 -9.87 -14.12 11.30
CA THR A 299 -9.37 -13.91 12.67
C THR A 299 -7.94 -13.38 12.72
N ASP A 300 -7.16 -13.60 11.65
CA ASP A 300 -5.78 -13.12 11.52
C ASP A 300 -5.35 -13.02 10.06
N ILE A 301 -4.45 -12.07 9.83
CA ILE A 301 -3.80 -11.80 8.54
C ILE A 301 -2.32 -11.50 8.78
N ASP A 302 -1.44 -12.15 8.03
CA ASP A 302 -0.01 -11.84 8.00
C ASP A 302 0.27 -10.73 6.98
N LEU A 303 0.56 -9.54 7.50
CA LEU A 303 0.91 -8.36 6.70
C LEU A 303 2.43 -8.11 6.64
N SER A 304 3.24 -8.85 7.38
CA SER A 304 4.64 -8.52 7.72
C SER A 304 5.60 -8.37 6.53
N SER A 305 5.24 -8.93 5.37
CA SER A 305 6.06 -8.92 4.15
C SER A 305 5.59 -7.89 3.12
N PHE A 306 4.50 -7.16 3.41
CA PHE A 306 3.94 -6.16 2.52
C PHE A 306 4.60 -4.81 2.73
N ASP A 307 5.00 -4.18 1.63
CA ASP A 307 5.43 -2.79 1.58
C ASP A 307 4.32 -1.95 0.94
N THR A 308 3.86 -0.94 1.67
CA THR A 308 2.77 -0.05 1.23
C THR A 308 3.27 1.30 0.73
N SER A 309 4.58 1.51 0.57
CA SER A 309 5.18 2.81 0.22
C SER A 309 4.79 3.34 -1.17
N GLU A 310 4.20 2.48 -2.01
CA GLU A 310 3.69 2.82 -3.33
C GLU A 310 2.16 2.96 -3.37
N VAL A 311 1.45 2.68 -2.27
CA VAL A 311 -0.02 2.71 -2.20
C VAL A 311 -0.53 4.15 -2.22
N GLU A 312 -1.50 4.43 -3.11
CA GLU A 312 -2.20 5.71 -3.20
C GLU A 312 -3.67 5.60 -2.73
N ASP A 313 -4.29 4.44 -2.85
CA ASP A 313 -5.68 4.18 -2.44
C ASP A 313 -5.78 2.98 -1.49
N MET A 314 -6.20 3.23 -0.24
CA MET A 314 -6.48 2.22 0.79
C MET A 314 -7.98 2.13 1.12
N SER A 315 -8.85 2.61 0.24
CA SER A 315 -10.28 2.63 0.49
C SER A 315 -10.80 1.22 0.71
N PHE A 316 -11.58 1.04 1.77
CA PHE A 316 -12.17 -0.23 2.20
C PHE A 316 -11.16 -1.36 2.45
N MET A 317 -9.86 -1.09 2.57
CA MET A 317 -8.83 -2.13 2.56
C MET A 317 -9.10 -3.30 3.54
N PHE A 318 -9.66 -3.03 4.72
CA PHE A 318 -10.02 -4.04 5.73
C PHE A 318 -11.53 -4.08 6.02
N ASN A 319 -12.37 -3.54 5.14
CA ASN A 319 -13.79 -3.37 5.42
C ASN A 319 -14.49 -4.72 5.73
N PHE A 320 -15.41 -4.71 6.70
CA PHE A 320 -16.33 -5.82 6.98
C PHE A 320 -15.67 -7.12 7.48
N ASN A 321 -14.48 -7.05 8.10
CA ASN A 321 -13.87 -8.22 8.77
C ASN A 321 -14.33 -8.33 10.24
N LEU A 322 -15.56 -8.85 10.42
CA LEU A 322 -16.28 -8.86 11.70
C LEU A 322 -15.59 -9.66 12.82
N ALA A 323 -14.85 -10.72 12.50
CA ALA A 323 -14.18 -11.60 13.47
C ALA A 323 -12.75 -11.16 13.85
N LEU A 324 -12.19 -10.14 13.18
CA LEU A 324 -10.79 -9.75 13.37
C LEU A 324 -10.61 -9.04 14.72
N GLU A 325 -9.89 -9.66 15.65
CA GLU A 325 -9.68 -9.10 17.00
C GLU A 325 -8.42 -8.22 17.12
N LYS A 326 -7.45 -8.45 16.24
CA LYS A 326 -6.14 -7.78 16.20
C LYS A 326 -5.74 -7.50 14.76
N LEU A 327 -5.11 -6.35 14.54
CA LEU A 327 -4.62 -5.94 13.24
C LEU A 327 -3.33 -5.13 13.45
N ASP A 328 -2.22 -5.61 12.89
CA ASP A 328 -0.93 -4.93 12.97
C ASP A 328 -0.63 -4.19 11.65
N VAL A 329 -0.74 -2.86 11.69
CA VAL A 329 -0.43 -1.93 10.59
C VAL A 329 0.78 -1.05 10.90
N SER A 330 1.58 -1.42 11.91
CA SER A 330 2.70 -0.59 12.41
C SER A 330 3.83 -0.35 11.40
N HIS A 331 3.93 -1.21 10.39
CA HIS A 331 4.94 -1.13 9.32
C HIS A 331 4.42 -0.47 8.04
N PHE A 332 3.16 -0.02 8.01
CA PHE A 332 2.60 0.64 6.83
C PHE A 332 3.28 2.00 6.63
N ASP A 333 3.78 2.24 5.41
CA ASP A 333 4.14 3.57 4.90
C ASP A 333 2.92 4.13 4.15
N THR A 334 2.33 5.20 4.68
CA THR A 334 1.13 5.83 4.11
C THR A 334 1.43 7.18 3.45
N ARG A 335 2.71 7.56 3.26
CA ARG A 335 3.11 8.88 2.73
C ARG A 335 2.51 9.22 1.36
N ARG A 336 2.12 8.22 0.57
CA ARG A 336 1.52 8.43 -0.77
C ARG A 336 -0.01 8.27 -0.79
N VAL A 337 -0.61 7.87 0.32
CA VAL A 337 -2.03 7.55 0.38
C VAL A 337 -2.86 8.84 0.29
N LYS A 338 -3.81 8.85 -0.65
CA LYS A 338 -4.76 9.93 -0.90
C LYS A 338 -6.16 9.60 -0.37
N SER A 339 -6.55 8.31 -0.34
CA SER A 339 -7.85 7.88 0.16
C SER A 339 -7.72 6.80 1.23
N MET A 340 -8.37 7.06 2.38
CA MET A 340 -8.57 6.10 3.47
C MET A 340 -10.07 5.85 3.71
N TYR A 341 -10.89 6.09 2.68
CA TYR A 341 -12.34 5.93 2.74
C TYR A 341 -12.73 4.53 3.26
N ALA A 342 -13.44 4.46 4.38
CA ALA A 342 -13.90 3.20 4.99
C ALA A 342 -12.80 2.15 5.25
N MET A 343 -11.53 2.55 5.38
CA MET A 343 -10.40 1.61 5.48
C MET A 343 -10.57 0.55 6.59
N PHE A 344 -11.06 0.95 7.77
CA PHE A 344 -11.31 0.07 8.92
C PHE A 344 -12.79 -0.08 9.25
N ASP A 345 -13.68 0.24 8.31
CA ASP A 345 -15.13 0.19 8.54
C ASP A 345 -15.59 -1.24 8.89
N ASN A 346 -16.44 -1.37 9.91
CA ASN A 346 -17.05 -2.62 10.37
C ASN A 346 -16.06 -3.67 10.93
N LEU A 347 -14.91 -3.28 11.50
CA LEU A 347 -14.08 -4.20 12.30
C LEU A 347 -14.62 -4.36 13.73
N THR A 348 -15.84 -4.89 13.86
CA THR A 348 -16.62 -4.89 15.11
C THR A 348 -16.00 -5.68 16.27
N SER A 349 -15.07 -6.59 15.99
CA SER A 349 -14.34 -7.36 17.03
C SER A 349 -12.98 -6.79 17.40
N LEU A 350 -12.49 -5.78 16.68
CA LEU A 350 -11.15 -5.22 16.89
C LEU A 350 -11.06 -4.52 18.25
N LYS A 351 -10.08 -4.92 19.07
CA LYS A 351 -9.95 -4.46 20.46
C LYS A 351 -9.08 -3.21 20.59
N GLU A 352 -8.06 -3.11 19.74
CA GLU A 352 -7.07 -2.05 19.71
C GLU A 352 -6.66 -1.78 18.27
N LEU A 353 -6.33 -0.53 17.97
CA LEU A 353 -5.82 -0.11 16.68
C LEU A 353 -4.75 0.96 16.92
N ASP A 354 -3.53 0.68 16.47
CA ASP A 354 -2.42 1.63 16.48
C ASP A 354 -2.19 2.14 15.06
N VAL A 355 -2.35 3.45 14.88
CA VAL A 355 -2.13 4.18 13.62
C VAL A 355 -1.13 5.32 13.80
N THR A 356 -0.30 5.27 14.86
CA THR A 356 0.65 6.33 15.20
C THR A 356 1.75 6.51 14.14
N ASN A 357 2.01 5.49 13.31
CA ASN A 357 2.94 5.52 12.18
C ASN A 357 2.36 6.13 10.90
N PHE A 358 1.07 6.45 10.85
CA PHE A 358 0.43 6.90 9.61
C PHE A 358 0.80 8.37 9.32
N ASP A 359 1.44 8.59 8.17
CA ASP A 359 1.50 9.91 7.53
C ASP A 359 0.19 10.15 6.77
N THR A 360 -0.55 11.17 7.20
CA THR A 360 -1.86 11.55 6.65
C THR A 360 -1.80 12.85 5.85
N SER A 361 -0.61 13.43 5.64
CA SER A 361 -0.46 14.76 5.02
C SER A 361 -1.01 14.84 3.60
N ASN A 362 -1.10 13.72 2.88
CA ASN A 362 -1.60 13.66 1.50
C ASN A 362 -3.04 13.12 1.41
N VAL A 363 -3.69 12.79 2.53
CA VAL A 363 -5.02 12.18 2.54
C VAL A 363 -6.10 13.24 2.27
N GLU A 364 -6.95 12.97 1.28
CA GLU A 364 -8.06 13.84 0.86
C GLU A 364 -9.42 13.35 1.38
N THR A 365 -9.56 12.06 1.70
CA THR A 365 -10.84 11.45 2.14
C THR A 365 -10.64 10.51 3.34
N MET A 366 -11.42 10.75 4.40
CA MET A 366 -11.44 9.93 5.63
C MET A 366 -12.86 9.50 6.03
N GLN A 367 -13.84 9.59 5.11
CA GLN A 367 -15.22 9.21 5.43
C GLN A 367 -15.25 7.75 5.85
N TYR A 368 -16.02 7.47 6.91
CA TYR A 368 -16.20 6.14 7.49
C TYR A 368 -14.92 5.41 7.91
N MET A 369 -13.75 6.08 7.96
CA MET A 369 -12.46 5.42 8.18
C MET A 369 -12.43 4.53 9.44
N PHE A 370 -13.09 4.98 10.52
CA PHE A 370 -13.20 4.26 11.80
C PHE A 370 -14.65 3.90 12.17
N TYR A 371 -15.53 3.79 11.16
CA TYR A 371 -16.95 3.49 11.38
C TYR A 371 -17.14 2.11 12.02
N ASN A 372 -17.98 2.03 13.06
CA ASN A 372 -18.41 0.80 13.71
C ASN A 372 -17.26 -0.05 14.31
N LEU A 373 -16.18 0.60 14.79
CA LEU A 373 -15.12 -0.03 15.60
C LEU A 373 -15.57 -0.29 17.05
N ASN A 374 -16.59 -1.12 17.21
CA ASN A 374 -17.39 -1.23 18.44
C ASN A 374 -16.62 -1.56 19.71
N LYS A 375 -15.48 -2.25 19.65
CA LYS A 375 -14.71 -2.68 20.82
C LYS A 375 -13.48 -1.83 21.11
N VAL A 376 -13.13 -0.89 20.23
CA VAL A 376 -11.99 0.02 20.43
C VAL A 376 -12.34 1.03 21.53
N LYS A 377 -11.55 1.03 22.61
CA LYS A 377 -11.77 1.90 23.78
C LYS A 377 -10.91 3.17 23.79
N LYS A 378 -9.83 3.18 23.01
CA LYS A 378 -8.88 4.28 22.89
C LYS A 378 -8.38 4.33 21.45
N LEU A 379 -8.19 5.55 20.94
CA LEU A 379 -7.65 5.80 19.61
C LEU A 379 -6.81 7.08 19.70
N ASP A 380 -5.52 6.98 19.40
CA ASP A 380 -4.61 8.12 19.37
C ASP A 380 -4.47 8.63 17.93
N LEU A 381 -4.89 9.87 17.70
CA LEU A 381 -4.84 10.55 16.40
C LEU A 381 -4.03 11.84 16.48
N SER A 382 -3.24 12.04 17.54
CA SER A 382 -2.50 13.30 17.80
C SER A 382 -1.52 13.70 16.69
N HIS A 383 -1.09 12.73 15.87
CA HIS A 383 -0.17 12.93 14.74
C HIS A 383 -0.86 13.19 13.40
N PHE A 384 -2.19 13.10 13.31
CA PHE A 384 -2.90 13.25 12.04
C PHE A 384 -2.81 14.69 11.52
N ASN A 385 -2.46 14.83 10.24
CA ASN A 385 -2.61 16.07 9.47
C ASN A 385 -3.86 15.94 8.59
N THR A 386 -4.85 16.80 8.84
CA THR A 386 -6.14 16.77 8.13
C THR A 386 -6.35 17.95 7.18
N GLU A 387 -5.31 18.76 6.92
CA GLU A 387 -5.44 20.01 6.14
C GLU A 387 -6.01 19.78 4.73
N ASN A 388 -5.73 18.62 4.13
CA ASN A 388 -6.18 18.27 2.77
C ASN A 388 -7.52 17.52 2.73
N VAL A 389 -8.10 17.17 3.89
CA VAL A 389 -9.30 16.33 3.96
C VAL A 389 -10.55 17.13 3.57
N LYS A 390 -11.30 16.60 2.59
CA LYS A 390 -12.51 17.23 2.02
C LYS A 390 -13.81 16.71 2.63
N SER A 391 -13.78 15.51 3.22
CA SER A 391 -14.96 14.87 3.81
C SER A 391 -14.60 13.95 4.97
N MET A 392 -15.35 14.08 6.07
CA MET A 392 -15.24 13.29 7.31
C MET A 392 -16.58 12.65 7.71
N GLU A 393 -17.47 12.45 6.73
CA GLU A 393 -18.77 11.82 6.94
C GLU A 393 -18.64 10.47 7.65
N GLY A 394 -19.38 10.29 8.76
CA GLY A 394 -19.42 9.06 9.54
C GLY A 394 -18.08 8.56 10.09
N MET A 395 -17.01 9.38 10.11
CA MET A 395 -15.65 8.92 10.40
C MET A 395 -15.53 8.12 11.72
N PHE A 396 -16.26 8.52 12.77
CA PHE A 396 -16.25 7.88 14.09
C PHE A 396 -17.60 7.28 14.49
N ALA A 397 -18.56 7.26 13.57
CA ALA A 397 -19.91 6.83 13.91
C ALA A 397 -19.91 5.36 14.38
N HIS A 398 -20.78 5.04 15.32
CA HIS A 398 -20.90 3.72 15.93
C HIS A 398 -19.64 3.23 16.66
N MET A 399 -18.69 4.09 17.04
CA MET A 399 -17.62 3.68 17.99
C MET A 399 -18.18 3.59 19.43
N VAL A 400 -19.04 2.61 19.68
CA VAL A 400 -19.88 2.55 20.91
C VAL A 400 -19.10 2.36 22.22
N SER A 401 -17.84 1.93 22.18
CA SER A 401 -16.99 1.73 23.37
C SER A 401 -15.98 2.85 23.63
N LEU A 402 -15.85 3.84 22.74
CA LEU A 402 -14.88 4.92 22.90
C LEU A 402 -15.40 5.92 23.95
N GLU A 403 -14.61 6.18 25.00
CA GLU A 403 -15.05 7.03 26.13
C GLU A 403 -14.60 8.49 26.01
N SER A 404 -13.50 8.75 25.31
CA SER A 404 -12.93 10.09 25.12
C SER A 404 -12.25 10.23 23.77
N LEU A 405 -12.37 11.40 23.15
CA LEU A 405 -11.71 11.73 21.89
C LEU A 405 -11.26 13.20 21.88
N ASP A 406 -9.98 13.44 21.58
CA ASP A 406 -9.41 14.78 21.43
C ASP A 406 -9.03 15.01 19.97
N LEU A 407 -9.68 16.00 19.34
CA LEU A 407 -9.47 16.40 17.95
C LEU A 407 -9.13 17.88 17.85
N SER A 408 -8.59 18.47 18.92
CA SER A 408 -8.30 19.91 18.98
C SER A 408 -7.26 20.39 17.97
N HIS A 409 -6.47 19.49 17.39
CA HIS A 409 -5.47 19.79 16.35
C HIS A 409 -5.96 19.56 14.93
N PHE A 410 -7.19 19.06 14.72
CA PHE A 410 -7.71 18.80 13.38
C PHE A 410 -7.97 20.12 12.65
N ASP A 411 -7.38 20.28 11.46
CA ASP A 411 -7.79 21.29 10.49
C ASP A 411 -8.95 20.75 9.67
N THR A 412 -10.15 21.31 9.85
CA THR A 412 -11.36 20.95 9.11
C THR A 412 -11.76 22.00 8.08
N SER A 413 -10.89 22.96 7.77
CA SER A 413 -11.21 24.12 6.93
C SER A 413 -11.63 23.75 5.52
N ASN A 414 -11.20 22.60 5.00
CA ASN A 414 -11.57 22.09 3.66
C ASN A 414 -12.75 21.10 3.68
N VAL A 415 -13.32 20.77 4.84
CA VAL A 415 -14.39 19.79 4.97
C VAL A 415 -15.74 20.36 4.53
N ALA A 416 -16.41 19.69 3.59
CA ALA A 416 -17.71 20.11 3.05
C ALA A 416 -18.93 19.48 3.76
N THR A 417 -18.76 18.30 4.34
CA THR A 417 -19.81 17.55 5.04
C THR A 417 -19.26 16.88 6.31
N MET A 418 -20.03 16.98 7.40
CA MET A 418 -19.78 16.33 8.70
C MET A 418 -20.98 15.47 9.11
N ARG A 419 -21.73 14.99 8.10
CA ARG A 419 -22.87 14.13 8.33
C ARG A 419 -22.47 12.90 9.16
N ASP A 420 -23.29 12.58 10.16
CA ASP A 420 -23.15 11.38 11.01
C ASP A 420 -21.79 11.26 11.75
N MET A 421 -20.90 12.27 11.74
CA MET A 421 -19.47 12.11 12.10
C MET A 421 -19.24 11.44 13.47
N PHE A 422 -20.06 11.75 14.47
CA PHE A 422 -20.00 11.19 15.82
C PHE A 422 -21.28 10.43 16.21
N ALA A 423 -22.11 10.05 15.23
CA ALA A 423 -23.40 9.43 15.50
C ALA A 423 -23.23 8.09 16.24
N TYR A 424 -24.13 7.79 17.18
CA TYR A 424 -24.19 6.55 17.95
C TYR A 424 -22.93 6.22 18.77
N MET A 425 -22.10 7.19 19.13
CA MET A 425 -20.99 7.00 20.07
C MET A 425 -21.50 6.97 21.53
N THR A 426 -22.22 5.91 21.88
CA THR A 426 -23.04 5.83 23.11
C THR A 426 -22.26 5.81 24.43
N SER A 427 -20.95 5.51 24.42
CA SER A 427 -20.10 5.58 25.61
C SER A 427 -19.26 6.87 25.71
N LEU A 428 -19.32 7.76 24.70
CA LEU A 428 -18.47 8.94 24.65
C LEU A 428 -18.88 9.97 25.72
N ARG A 429 -17.93 10.30 26.60
CA ARG A 429 -18.12 11.22 27.74
C ARG A 429 -17.33 12.51 27.61
N SER A 430 -16.29 12.53 26.79
CA SER A 430 -15.44 13.70 26.55
C SER A 430 -15.11 13.82 25.06
N LEU A 431 -15.38 14.99 24.49
CA LEU A 431 -15.09 15.30 23.10
C LEU A 431 -14.53 16.72 23.01
N ASN A 432 -13.31 16.87 22.48
CA ASN A 432 -12.68 18.17 22.29
C ASN A 432 -12.61 18.53 20.80
N LEU A 433 -13.32 19.59 20.41
CA LEU A 433 -13.45 20.08 19.03
C LEU A 433 -12.92 21.51 18.85
N SER A 434 -12.08 22.01 19.77
CA SER A 434 -11.69 23.42 19.77
C SER A 434 -10.95 23.89 18.51
N GLY A 435 -10.32 22.97 17.77
CA GLY A 435 -9.61 23.27 16.50
C GLY A 435 -10.50 23.32 15.26
N PHE A 436 -11.77 22.92 15.36
CA PHE A 436 -12.63 22.77 14.18
C PHE A 436 -12.92 24.13 13.53
N ASN A 437 -12.68 24.20 12.22
CA ASN A 437 -13.13 25.27 11.35
C ASN A 437 -14.24 24.73 10.44
N THR A 438 -15.49 25.09 10.71
CA THR A 438 -16.65 24.57 9.96
C THR A 438 -17.15 25.52 8.87
N SER A 439 -16.40 26.57 8.53
CA SER A 439 -16.85 27.65 7.62
C SER A 439 -17.19 27.18 6.19
N ASN A 440 -16.71 26.00 5.78
CA ASN A 440 -17.01 25.36 4.50
C ASN A 440 -18.07 24.24 4.58
N VAL A 441 -18.51 23.86 5.77
CA VAL A 441 -19.47 22.76 5.96
C VAL A 441 -20.86 23.17 5.52
N THR A 442 -21.53 22.29 4.77
CA THR A 442 -22.89 22.52 4.25
C THR A 442 -23.93 21.54 4.83
N ILE A 443 -23.50 20.41 5.37
CA ILE A 443 -24.34 19.34 5.92
C ILE A 443 -23.79 18.93 7.30
N MET A 444 -24.64 19.04 8.32
CA MET A 444 -24.39 18.59 9.71
C MET A 444 -25.51 17.64 10.19
N GLN A 445 -26.16 16.98 9.24
CA GLN A 445 -27.21 16.00 9.54
C GLN A 445 -26.65 14.91 10.46
N ASP A 446 -27.40 14.58 11.51
CA ASP A 446 -27.14 13.48 12.44
C ASP A 446 -25.75 13.53 13.14
N MET A 447 -25.02 14.65 13.05
CA MET A 447 -23.60 14.75 13.43
C MET A 447 -23.27 14.21 14.83
N PHE A 448 -24.14 14.43 15.83
CA PHE A 448 -23.99 13.94 17.20
C PHE A 448 -25.15 13.02 17.63
N ALA A 449 -25.98 12.57 16.68
CA ALA A 449 -27.19 11.79 16.97
C ALA A 449 -26.85 10.57 17.84
N ALA A 450 -27.63 10.33 18.89
CA ALA A 450 -27.49 9.23 19.84
C ALA A 450 -26.11 9.12 20.54
N THR A 451 -25.34 10.22 20.63
CA THR A 451 -24.16 10.33 21.52
C THR A 451 -24.61 10.51 22.98
N SER A 452 -25.30 9.50 23.49
CA SER A 452 -26.21 9.62 24.63
C SER A 452 -25.56 9.76 26.00
N ALA A 453 -24.26 9.45 26.14
CA ALA A 453 -23.50 9.61 27.38
C ALA A 453 -22.85 10.99 27.56
N LEU A 454 -22.76 11.80 26.49
CA LEU A 454 -22.09 13.09 26.54
C LEU A 454 -22.93 14.10 27.34
N GLN A 455 -22.34 14.75 28.34
CA GLN A 455 -23.06 15.65 29.26
C GLN A 455 -22.89 17.13 28.93
N ALA A 456 -21.81 17.50 28.25
CA ALA A 456 -21.54 18.87 27.85
C ALA A 456 -20.93 18.89 26.45
N LEU A 457 -21.34 19.87 25.64
CA LEU A 457 -20.81 20.07 24.30
C LEU A 457 -20.67 21.56 24.01
N ASP A 458 -19.44 22.00 23.78
CA ASP A 458 -19.11 23.37 23.40
C ASP A 458 -18.83 23.44 21.89
N LEU A 459 -19.70 24.16 21.16
CA LEU A 459 -19.56 24.39 19.73
C LEU A 459 -19.34 25.88 19.40
N SER A 460 -18.80 26.65 20.35
CA SER A 460 -18.55 28.09 20.17
C SER A 460 -17.62 28.43 19.01
N SER A 461 -16.75 27.49 18.58
CA SER A 461 -15.88 27.64 17.40
C SER A 461 -16.58 27.43 16.06
N PHE A 462 -17.81 26.88 16.04
CA PHE A 462 -18.47 26.49 14.80
C PHE A 462 -19.00 27.72 14.05
N ASP A 463 -18.60 27.85 12.78
CA ASP A 463 -19.22 28.74 11.79
C ASP A 463 -20.20 27.93 10.93
N THR A 464 -21.49 28.12 11.14
CA THR A 464 -22.53 27.37 10.43
C THR A 464 -23.13 28.14 9.26
N ARG A 465 -22.55 29.26 8.81
CA ARG A 465 -23.18 30.18 7.83
C ARG A 465 -23.54 29.51 6.50
N LYS A 466 -22.83 28.45 6.10
CA LYS A 466 -23.09 27.70 4.85
C LYS A 466 -23.96 26.46 5.05
N VAL A 467 -24.26 26.10 6.29
CA VAL A 467 -25.01 24.88 6.60
C VAL A 467 -26.46 25.01 6.11
N THR A 468 -26.93 23.98 5.42
CA THR A 468 -28.29 23.90 4.87
C THR A 468 -29.12 22.78 5.48
N ASN A 469 -28.50 21.79 6.12
CA ASN A 469 -29.18 20.65 6.73
C ASN A 469 -28.60 20.37 8.14
N MET A 470 -29.46 20.46 9.15
CA MET A 470 -29.17 20.16 10.57
C MET A 470 -30.16 19.12 11.13
N GLN A 471 -30.78 18.32 10.26
CA GLN A 471 -31.68 17.25 10.68
C GLN A 471 -31.00 16.38 11.75
N SER A 472 -31.70 16.16 12.87
CA SER A 472 -31.30 15.24 13.94
C SER A 472 -29.91 15.49 14.53
N MET A 473 -29.34 16.69 14.37
CA MET A 473 -27.95 16.97 14.76
C MET A 473 -27.62 16.59 16.21
N PHE A 474 -28.56 16.78 17.13
CA PHE A 474 -28.45 16.41 18.56
C PHE A 474 -29.53 15.40 19.00
N PHE A 475 -30.11 14.66 18.06
CA PHE A 475 -31.16 13.68 18.34
C PHE A 475 -30.72 12.68 19.42
N ASN A 476 -31.55 12.44 20.43
CA ASN A 476 -31.32 11.42 21.47
C ASN A 476 -29.98 11.57 22.23
N MET A 477 -29.48 12.80 22.39
CA MET A 477 -28.42 13.13 23.34
C MET A 477 -29.00 13.25 24.76
N SER A 478 -29.57 12.16 25.27
CA SER A 478 -30.43 12.16 26.47
C SER A 478 -29.72 12.53 27.78
N SER A 479 -28.40 12.44 27.88
CA SER A 479 -27.62 12.91 29.05
C SER A 479 -27.05 14.32 28.93
N LEU A 480 -27.28 15.00 27.80
CA LEU A 480 -26.72 16.33 27.54
C LEU A 480 -27.36 17.37 28.46
N LYS A 481 -26.54 18.01 29.30
CA LYS A 481 -26.96 19.03 30.27
C LYS A 481 -26.57 20.43 29.84
N ASN A 482 -25.46 20.57 29.12
CA ASN A 482 -24.93 21.85 28.67
C ASN A 482 -24.64 21.79 27.17
N LEU A 483 -25.20 22.72 26.41
CA LEU A 483 -24.97 22.84 24.97
C LEU A 483 -24.72 24.32 24.62
N ILE A 484 -23.56 24.62 24.04
CA ILE A 484 -23.19 25.97 23.61
C ILE A 484 -23.26 26.04 22.08
N VAL A 485 -24.29 26.70 21.55
CA VAL A 485 -24.54 26.90 20.11
C VAL A 485 -24.69 28.38 19.74
N THR A 486 -24.24 29.28 20.60
CA THR A 486 -24.43 30.74 20.45
C THR A 486 -23.69 31.35 19.25
N SER A 487 -22.75 30.62 18.64
CA SER A 487 -22.04 31.00 17.41
C SER A 487 -22.82 30.67 16.13
N PHE A 488 -23.88 29.84 16.21
CA PHE A 488 -24.55 29.32 15.03
C PHE A 488 -25.24 30.43 14.24
N ASN A 489 -24.97 30.48 12.93
CA ASN A 489 -25.76 31.21 11.95
C ASN A 489 -26.61 30.20 11.17
N THR A 490 -27.93 30.22 11.38
CA THR A 490 -28.86 29.28 10.76
C THR A 490 -29.66 29.86 9.57
N GLU A 491 -29.29 31.04 9.06
CA GLU A 491 -30.03 31.75 7.99
C GLU A 491 -30.19 30.92 6.70
N ASN A 492 -29.25 30.01 6.44
CA ASN A 492 -29.23 29.16 5.26
C ASN A 492 -29.82 27.75 5.48
N VAL A 493 -30.16 27.40 6.73
CA VAL A 493 -30.70 26.09 7.07
C VAL A 493 -32.09 25.92 6.50
N LYS A 494 -32.34 24.75 5.89
CA LYS A 494 -33.60 24.36 5.27
C LYS A 494 -34.31 23.25 6.04
N ASN A 495 -33.57 22.39 6.75
CA ASN A 495 -34.10 21.24 7.48
C ASN A 495 -33.56 21.24 8.92
N MET A 496 -34.48 21.29 9.90
CA MET A 496 -34.21 21.20 11.34
C MET A 496 -35.04 20.08 12.00
N ASN A 497 -35.47 19.09 11.22
CA ASN A 497 -36.26 17.97 11.74
C ASN A 497 -35.52 17.29 12.89
N ALA A 498 -36.23 17.03 13.99
CA ALA A 498 -35.74 16.32 15.16
C ALA A 498 -34.40 16.82 15.75
N MET A 499 -33.99 18.06 15.45
CA MET A 499 -32.66 18.58 15.76
C MET A 499 -32.30 18.45 17.25
N PHE A 500 -33.26 18.64 18.14
CA PHE A 500 -33.14 18.53 19.60
C PHE A 500 -34.13 17.51 20.19
N ALA A 501 -34.64 16.57 19.40
CA ALA A 501 -35.56 15.58 19.92
C ALA A 501 -34.84 14.65 20.92
N HIS A 502 -35.50 14.32 22.03
CA HIS A 502 -34.97 13.49 23.11
C HIS A 502 -33.68 14.03 23.78
N THR A 503 -33.41 15.33 23.72
CA THR A 503 -32.39 15.99 24.57
C THR A 503 -32.92 16.25 25.97
N ASP A 504 -33.40 15.19 26.63
CA ASP A 504 -34.28 15.28 27.79
C ASP A 504 -33.60 15.87 29.04
N SER A 505 -32.27 15.86 29.12
CA SER A 505 -31.50 16.42 30.25
C SER A 505 -31.13 17.91 30.11
N LEU A 506 -31.48 18.58 29.00
CA LEU A 506 -31.23 20.02 28.85
C LEU A 506 -32.26 20.80 29.66
N GLU A 507 -31.84 21.47 30.73
CA GLU A 507 -32.73 22.34 31.51
C GLU A 507 -33.05 23.64 30.75
N GLU A 508 -32.03 24.28 30.19
CA GLU A 508 -32.15 25.50 29.40
C GLU A 508 -31.39 25.37 28.09
N LEU A 509 -31.92 25.99 27.03
CA LEU A 509 -31.29 26.00 25.72
C LEU A 509 -31.29 27.42 25.14
N ASP A 510 -30.10 27.93 24.80
CA ASP A 510 -29.96 29.25 24.22
C ASP A 510 -29.84 29.19 22.69
N LEU A 511 -30.91 29.58 22.00
CA LEU A 511 -31.00 29.67 20.54
C LEU A 511 -30.99 31.12 20.06
N SER A 512 -30.45 32.06 20.84
CA SER A 512 -30.53 33.49 20.53
C SER A 512 -29.84 33.91 19.25
N SER A 513 -28.90 33.10 18.73
CA SER A 513 -28.25 33.32 17.44
C SER A 513 -29.05 32.78 16.24
N PHE A 514 -30.07 31.96 16.47
CA PHE A 514 -30.78 31.25 15.41
C PHE A 514 -31.69 32.20 14.61
N LYS A 515 -31.68 32.03 13.29
CA LYS A 515 -32.53 32.75 12.34
C LYS A 515 -33.02 31.76 11.29
N THR A 516 -34.33 31.67 11.07
CA THR A 516 -34.91 30.57 10.29
C THR A 516 -35.63 30.97 8.98
N PRO A 517 -35.23 32.02 8.23
CA PRO A 517 -36.00 32.49 7.07
C PRO A 517 -36.14 31.46 5.94
N LYS A 518 -35.28 30.44 5.90
CA LYS A 518 -35.24 29.40 4.87
C LYS A 518 -35.65 28.01 5.37
N VAL A 519 -35.94 27.85 6.66
CA VAL A 519 -36.29 26.54 7.22
C VAL A 519 -37.66 26.12 6.68
N LYS A 520 -37.69 24.97 6.02
CA LYS A 520 -38.89 24.38 5.43
C LYS A 520 -39.60 23.41 6.38
N THR A 521 -38.84 22.78 7.27
CA THR A 521 -39.32 21.66 8.07
C THR A 521 -38.68 21.70 9.47
N PHE A 522 -39.55 21.71 10.48
CA PHE A 522 -39.26 21.70 11.92
C PHE A 522 -39.82 20.44 12.59
N ARG A 523 -40.25 19.44 11.82
CA ARG A 523 -40.92 18.23 12.32
C ARG A 523 -40.19 17.68 13.54
N ALA A 524 -40.91 17.51 14.64
CA ALA A 524 -40.39 16.91 15.86
C ALA A 524 -39.15 17.62 16.44
N MET A 525 -38.88 18.90 16.14
CA MET A 525 -37.62 19.57 16.52
C MET A 525 -37.24 19.44 18.00
N PHE A 526 -38.21 19.54 18.92
CA PHE A 526 -38.05 19.36 20.37
C PHE A 526 -38.90 18.19 20.89
N TYR A 527 -39.15 17.18 20.06
CA TYR A 527 -40.01 16.04 20.42
C TYR A 527 -39.42 15.21 21.56
N THR A 528 -40.28 14.67 22.43
CA THR A 528 -39.92 13.56 23.32
C THR A 528 -41.08 12.57 23.43
N ASP A 529 -40.78 11.30 23.65
CA ASP A 529 -41.76 10.28 24.09
C ASP A 529 -41.56 9.90 25.56
N ARG A 530 -40.65 10.60 26.26
CA ARG A 530 -40.32 10.43 27.68
C ARG A 530 -40.61 11.72 28.46
N PRO A 531 -41.87 12.17 28.52
CA PRO A 531 -42.22 13.43 29.18
C PRO A 531 -41.77 13.53 30.64
N GLU A 532 -41.72 12.40 31.35
CA GLU A 532 -41.31 12.35 32.76
C GLU A 532 -39.79 12.45 32.94
N ALA A 533 -39.00 12.17 31.89
CA ALA A 533 -37.55 12.32 31.90
C ALA A 533 -37.10 13.69 31.37
N ASN A 534 -37.93 14.35 30.57
CA ASN A 534 -37.62 15.65 29.97
C ASN A 534 -37.67 16.77 31.03
N ILE A 535 -36.56 17.48 31.25
CA ILE A 535 -36.47 18.56 32.24
C ILE A 535 -36.37 19.96 31.61
N THR A 536 -36.55 20.08 30.29
CA THR A 536 -36.40 21.37 29.60
C THR A 536 -37.47 22.36 30.05
N ARG A 537 -37.04 23.44 30.69
CA ARG A 537 -37.91 24.49 31.22
C ARG A 537 -37.95 25.73 30.35
N ARG A 538 -36.85 26.08 29.68
CA ARG A 538 -36.71 27.34 28.95
C ARG A 538 -35.89 27.18 27.68
N ILE A 539 -36.39 27.80 26.61
CA ILE A 539 -35.64 28.01 25.37
C ILE A 539 -35.51 29.52 25.18
N TYR A 540 -34.30 30.04 25.09
CA TYR A 540 -34.05 31.46 24.87
C TYR A 540 -33.93 31.78 23.37
N ALA A 541 -34.47 32.93 22.97
CA ALA A 541 -34.34 33.47 21.63
C ALA A 541 -34.21 35.00 21.66
N SER A 542 -33.57 35.58 20.63
CA SER A 542 -33.47 37.03 20.44
C SER A 542 -34.60 37.61 19.57
N ALA A 543 -35.21 36.78 18.72
CA ALA A 543 -36.35 37.12 17.87
C ALA A 543 -37.27 35.90 17.68
N ASP A 544 -38.48 36.14 17.18
CA ASP A 544 -39.38 35.07 16.71
C ASP A 544 -38.71 34.30 15.56
N PHE A 545 -38.91 32.99 15.48
CA PHE A 545 -38.49 32.24 14.30
C PHE A 545 -39.35 32.62 13.09
N ASP A 546 -38.71 32.85 11.96
CA ASP A 546 -39.42 33.06 10.70
C ASP A 546 -39.94 31.71 10.18
N ILE A 547 -41.26 31.60 10.08
CA ILE A 547 -41.96 30.38 9.67
C ILE A 547 -42.55 30.46 8.27
N ARG A 548 -42.31 31.54 7.51
CA ARG A 548 -42.94 31.74 6.19
C ARG A 548 -42.58 30.63 5.20
N ALA A 549 -41.31 30.25 5.14
CA ALA A 549 -40.85 29.15 4.30
C ALA A 549 -41.45 27.80 4.72
N ALA A 550 -41.55 27.54 6.02
CA ALA A 550 -42.16 26.34 6.58
C ALA A 550 -43.67 26.24 6.25
N LEU A 551 -44.42 27.34 6.42
CA LEU A 551 -45.83 27.40 6.08
C LEU A 551 -46.08 27.19 4.58
N ALA A 552 -45.23 27.77 3.72
CA ALA A 552 -45.30 27.51 2.28
C ALA A 552 -45.01 26.03 1.97
N TYR A 553 -44.01 25.43 2.62
CA TYR A 553 -43.62 24.05 2.41
C TYR A 553 -44.66 23.04 2.90
N ASN A 554 -45.50 23.39 3.88
CA ASN A 554 -46.63 22.53 4.32
C ASN A 554 -47.60 22.17 3.19
N THR A 555 -47.66 22.98 2.12
CA THR A 555 -48.47 22.67 0.92
C THR A 555 -47.86 21.55 0.08
N THR A 556 -46.55 21.33 0.20
CA THR A 556 -45.81 20.25 -0.45
C THR A 556 -45.79 18.99 0.43
N ASP A 557 -45.60 19.16 1.74
CA ASP A 557 -45.58 18.07 2.71
C ASP A 557 -46.37 18.48 3.96
N SER A 558 -47.56 17.90 4.12
CA SER A 558 -48.46 18.20 5.24
C SER A 558 -47.92 17.74 6.60
N GLN A 559 -46.86 16.93 6.63
CA GLN A 559 -46.22 16.40 7.84
C GLN A 559 -44.91 17.13 8.19
N ALA A 560 -44.47 18.11 7.40
CA ALA A 560 -43.16 18.75 7.57
C ALA A 560 -43.01 19.56 8.88
N ASN A 561 -44.10 19.96 9.52
CA ASN A 561 -44.05 20.86 10.69
C ASN A 561 -45.00 20.43 11.81
N ILE A 562 -45.15 19.11 11.99
CA ILE A 562 -45.91 18.52 13.11
C ILE A 562 -45.01 18.18 14.29
N ASP A 563 -45.63 17.98 15.45
CA ASP A 563 -45.00 17.45 16.67
C ASP A 563 -43.78 18.23 17.20
N ILE A 564 -43.64 19.50 16.81
CA ILE A 564 -42.47 20.35 17.12
C ILE A 564 -42.15 20.36 18.62
N PHE A 565 -43.16 20.42 19.49
CA PHE A 565 -43.03 20.46 20.96
C PHE A 565 -43.78 19.31 21.63
N TRP A 566 -43.96 18.18 20.95
CA TRP A 566 -44.74 17.06 21.46
C TRP A 566 -44.19 16.56 22.81
N GLN A 567 -45.07 16.46 23.80
CA GLN A 567 -44.79 15.98 25.18
C GLN A 567 -43.71 16.78 25.95
N MET A 568 -43.39 18.00 25.53
CA MET A 568 -42.48 18.91 26.26
C MET A 568 -43.11 19.52 27.52
N LYS A 569 -43.69 18.70 28.41
CA LYS A 569 -44.62 19.13 29.49
C LYS A 569 -44.08 20.23 30.43
N ASN A 570 -42.76 20.31 30.58
CA ASN A 570 -42.09 21.24 31.49
C ASN A 570 -41.70 22.58 30.82
N LEU A 571 -41.83 22.70 29.50
CA LEU A 571 -41.45 23.89 28.75
C LEU A 571 -42.47 25.02 28.94
N VAL A 572 -42.00 26.17 29.40
CA VAL A 572 -42.82 27.37 29.62
C VAL A 572 -42.13 28.60 29.01
N GLY A 573 -42.88 29.34 28.20
CA GLY A 573 -42.48 30.63 27.64
C GLY A 573 -42.30 31.72 28.71
N GLY A 574 -41.59 32.78 28.36
CA GLY A 574 -41.21 33.84 29.30
C GLY A 574 -42.37 34.60 29.96
N ASN A 575 -43.59 34.51 29.40
CA ASN A 575 -44.81 35.13 29.92
C ASN A 575 -45.85 34.08 30.39
N GLY A 576 -45.42 32.84 30.61
CA GLY A 576 -46.24 31.77 31.21
C GLY A 576 -46.98 30.88 30.23
N THR A 577 -46.82 31.06 28.91
CA THR A 577 -47.39 30.12 27.93
C THR A 577 -46.73 28.76 28.09
N SER A 578 -47.50 27.75 28.48
CA SER A 578 -47.02 26.36 28.60
C SER A 578 -47.27 25.59 27.31
N SER A 579 -46.42 24.59 27.05
CA SER A 579 -46.67 23.56 26.02
C SER A 579 -47.77 22.58 26.47
N ASN A 580 -47.89 22.35 27.78
CA ASN A 580 -48.82 21.40 28.36
C ASN A 580 -50.26 21.93 28.33
N GLY A 581 -51.19 21.17 27.76
CA GLY A 581 -52.58 21.58 27.59
C GLY A 581 -52.81 22.66 26.52
N ASN A 582 -51.76 23.07 25.79
CA ASN A 582 -51.87 24.03 24.70
C ASN A 582 -52.34 23.36 23.41
N THR A 583 -53.44 23.83 22.84
CA THR A 583 -54.02 23.31 21.60
C THR A 583 -53.53 24.04 20.36
N THR A 584 -52.73 25.10 20.51
CA THR A 584 -52.14 25.86 19.40
C THR A 584 -51.16 24.96 18.65
N PRO A 585 -51.26 24.84 17.31
CA PRO A 585 -50.28 24.08 16.54
C PRO A 585 -48.86 24.58 16.80
N GLY A 586 -47.93 23.66 17.09
CA GLY A 586 -46.58 24.00 17.56
C GLY A 586 -45.81 24.98 16.67
N ILE A 587 -46.07 24.98 15.35
CA ILE A 587 -45.42 25.91 14.42
C ILE A 587 -45.71 27.39 14.75
N TYR A 588 -46.88 27.69 15.30
CA TYR A 588 -47.23 29.06 15.69
C TYR A 588 -46.67 29.46 17.06
N LEU A 589 -46.14 28.49 17.83
CA LEU A 589 -45.51 28.69 19.14
C LEU A 589 -43.99 28.91 19.04
N LEU A 590 -43.39 28.83 17.86
CA LEU A 590 -41.98 29.16 17.56
C LEU A 590 -41.70 30.68 17.65
N LYS A 591 -42.07 31.30 18.78
CA LYS A 591 -42.05 32.75 19.01
C LYS A 591 -41.69 33.06 20.46
N ILE A 592 -41.22 34.28 20.69
CA ILE A 592 -41.01 34.83 22.03
C ILE A 592 -42.36 35.09 22.68
N ASP A 593 -42.57 34.47 23.83
CA ASP A 593 -43.76 34.65 24.66
C ASP A 593 -43.81 36.06 25.25
N ARG A 594 -44.91 36.77 24.99
CA ARG A 594 -45.11 38.17 25.42
C ARG A 594 -46.60 38.50 25.50
N PRO A 595 -47.01 39.58 26.19
CA PRO A 595 -48.41 39.94 26.32
C PRO A 595 -49.15 39.97 24.97
N GLY A 596 -50.20 39.15 24.85
CA GLY A 596 -51.02 39.04 23.64
C GLY A 596 -50.44 38.18 22.50
N VAL A 597 -49.23 37.62 22.65
CA VAL A 597 -48.60 36.75 21.66
C VAL A 597 -48.06 35.49 22.36
N PRO A 598 -48.83 34.39 22.40
CA PRO A 598 -48.38 33.14 23.02
C PRO A 598 -47.20 32.56 22.25
N GLY A 599 -46.15 32.18 22.95
CA GLY A 599 -44.96 31.54 22.39
C GLY A 599 -44.29 30.64 23.42
N LEU A 600 -43.40 29.74 22.98
CA LEU A 600 -42.66 28.86 23.88
C LEU A 600 -41.20 29.29 24.08
N PHE A 601 -40.80 30.43 23.51
CA PHE A 601 -39.47 31.01 23.77
C PHE A 601 -39.52 32.09 24.83
N THR A 602 -38.43 32.19 25.58
CA THR A 602 -38.15 33.30 26.51
C THR A 602 -37.22 34.29 25.81
N ARG A 603 -37.50 35.59 25.89
CA ARG A 603 -36.58 36.61 25.37
C ARG A 603 -35.29 36.55 26.18
N LYS A 604 -34.13 36.40 25.53
CA LYS A 604 -32.85 36.51 26.22
C LYS A 604 -32.71 37.93 26.82
N PRO A 605 -32.35 38.06 28.11
CA PRO A 605 -32.20 39.36 28.79
C PRO A 605 -31.29 40.34 28.07
#